data_AF-A0AAN8V0M6-F1
#
_entry.id   AF-A0AAN8V0M6-F1
#
_cell.length_a   1.000
_cell.length_b   1.000
_cell.length_c   1.000
_cell.angle_alpha   90.00
_cell.angle_beta   90.00
_cell.angle_gamma   90.00
#
_symmetry.space_group_name_H-M   'P 1'
#
loop_
_entity.id
_entity.type
_entity.pdbx_description
1 polymer ?
#
loop_
_entity_poly.entity_id
_entity_poly.type
_entity_poly.pdbx_seq_one_letter_code
_entity_poly.pdbx_strand_id
1 'polypeptide(L)'
;CTTSLTGLPTSQGPADGIIGLGHSKVSILSQLASREEAPRIFSHCLTGEGFGGGVLLFGEILVPDLIYTPLVPSRCMMMSSQMEDGPGGFVFDPIAN
;
A
#
# COMPACT_ATOMS: atom_id res chain seq x y z
N CYS A 1 9.41 -5.08 1.36
CA CYS A 1 7.95 -5.11 1.55
C CYS A 1 7.36 -5.98 0.46
N THR A 2 6.76 -7.11 0.84
CA THR A 2 6.12 -8.03 -0.09
C THR A 2 4.80 -7.43 -0.57
N THR A 3 4.60 -7.39 -1.89
CA THR A 3 3.26 -7.23 -2.47
C THR A 3 2.56 -8.58 -2.41
N SER A 4 2.07 -8.96 -1.22
CA SER A 4 1.20 -10.13 -1.12
C SER A 4 -0.15 -9.75 -1.70
N LEU A 5 -0.56 -10.46 -2.75
CA LEU A 5 -1.80 -10.25 -3.46
C LEU A 5 -2.93 -10.90 -2.65
N THR A 6 -3.53 -10.17 -1.71
CA THR A 6 -4.75 -10.63 -1.03
C THR A 6 -5.94 -10.36 -1.92
N GLY A 7 -6.21 -11.30 -2.83
CA GLY A 7 -7.31 -11.23 -3.79
C GLY A 7 -6.78 -11.20 -5.22
N LEU A 8 -6.76 -12.36 -5.86
CA LEU A 8 -6.61 -12.44 -7.30
C LEU A 8 -7.85 -11.80 -7.92
N PRO A 9 -7.74 -10.77 -8.78
CA PRO A 9 -8.82 -10.47 -9.69
C PRO A 9 -8.94 -11.71 -10.57
N THR A 10 -9.87 -12.59 -10.20
CA THR A 10 -10.21 -13.73 -11.03
C THR A 10 -10.68 -13.16 -12.36
N SER A 11 -10.44 -13.90 -13.45
CA SER A 11 -10.81 -13.54 -14.83
C SER A 11 -12.33 -13.23 -15.05
N GLN A 12 -13.12 -13.17 -13.98
CA GLN A 12 -14.55 -12.89 -13.96
C GLN A 12 -14.93 -11.62 -13.16
N GLY A 13 -13.98 -10.85 -12.64
CA GLY A 13 -14.24 -9.54 -12.03
C GLY A 13 -14.27 -8.40 -13.07
N PRO A 14 -14.95 -7.26 -12.82
CA PRO A 14 -15.08 -6.16 -13.78
C PRO A 14 -13.80 -5.31 -13.97
N ALA A 15 -12.63 -5.81 -13.55
CA ALA A 15 -11.39 -5.02 -13.52
C ALA A 15 -10.22 -5.79 -14.14
N ASP A 16 -9.49 -5.13 -15.05
CA ASP A 16 -8.33 -5.68 -15.76
C ASP A 16 -7.03 -5.64 -14.93
N GLY A 17 -7.03 -5.02 -13.74
CA GLY A 17 -5.83 -4.86 -12.95
C GLY A 17 -6.02 -4.15 -11.62
N ILE A 18 -4.89 -3.93 -10.94
CA ILE A 18 -4.83 -3.34 -9.60
C ILE A 18 -3.89 -2.13 -9.63
N ILE A 19 -4.29 -1.05 -8.96
CA ILE A 19 -3.46 0.13 -8.74
C ILE A 19 -2.91 0.11 -7.31
N GLY A 20 -1.59 0.05 -7.17
CA GLY A 20 -0.92 0.13 -5.87
C GLY A 20 -0.68 1.58 -5.42
N LEU A 21 -1.25 1.97 -4.28
CA LEU A 21 -1.10 3.31 -3.67
C LEU A 21 -0.10 3.35 -2.49
N GLY A 22 0.61 2.26 -2.22
CA GLY A 22 1.54 2.17 -1.08
C GLY A 22 2.80 3.03 -1.22
N HIS A 23 3.53 3.17 -0.10
CA HIS A 23 4.85 3.82 -0.04
C HIS A 23 5.93 2.93 -0.68
N SER A 24 5.95 2.86 -2.00
CA SER A 24 6.94 2.12 -2.80
C SER A 24 7.42 2.97 -3.97
N LYS A 25 8.64 2.75 -4.43
CA LYS A 25 9.19 3.42 -5.62
C LYS A 25 8.43 3.06 -6.91
N VAL A 26 7.74 1.92 -6.93
CA VAL A 26 6.96 1.46 -8.09
C VAL A 26 5.48 1.87 -8.02
N SER A 27 5.01 2.49 -6.94
CA SER A 27 3.61 2.93 -6.86
C SER A 27 3.30 4.04 -7.86
N ILE A 28 2.04 4.15 -8.28
CA ILE A 28 1.62 5.16 -9.25
C ILE A 28 1.92 6.59 -8.75
N LEU A 29 1.79 6.82 -7.44
CA LEU A 29 2.11 8.08 -6.79
C LEU A 29 3.59 8.45 -6.93
N SER A 30 4.48 7.48 -6.75
CA SER A 30 5.92 7.71 -6.92
C SER A 30 6.29 7.97 -8.38
N GLN A 31 5.63 7.29 -9.31
CA GLN A 31 5.84 7.49 -10.74
C GLN A 31 5.35 8.88 -11.20
N LEU A 32 4.17 9.32 -10.76
CA LEU A 32 3.65 10.65 -11.06
C LEU A 32 4.53 11.75 -10.46
N ALA A 33 4.95 11.58 -9.20
CA ALA A 33 5.86 12.54 -8.55
C ALA A 33 7.22 12.63 -9.25
N SER A 34 7.75 11.53 -9.78
CA SER A 34 9.02 11.55 -10.53
C SER A 34 8.95 12.32 -11.85
N ARG A 35 7.74 12.54 -12.37
CA ARG A 35 7.48 13.31 -13.59
C ARG A 35 6.97 14.72 -13.29
N GLU A 36 6.90 15.09 -12.00
CA GLU A 36 6.37 16.37 -11.53
C GLU A 36 4.90 16.63 -11.90
N GLU A 37 4.16 15.59 -12.28
CA GLU A 37 2.74 15.70 -12.69
C GLU A 37 1.79 15.83 -11.49
N ALA A 38 2.16 15.21 -10.36
CA ALA A 38 1.42 15.29 -9.11
C ALA A 38 2.35 15.03 -7.91
N PRO A 39 2.10 15.64 -6.74
CA PRO A 39 2.85 15.32 -5.53
C PRO A 39 2.59 13.87 -5.10
N ARG A 40 3.47 13.31 -4.25
CA ARG A 40 3.33 11.96 -3.70
C ARG A 40 2.29 11.91 -2.56
N ILE A 41 1.10 12.42 -2.83
CA ILE A 41 -0.05 12.52 -1.93
C ILE A 41 -1.28 12.12 -2.74
N PHE A 42 -2.26 11.49 -2.10
CA PHE A 42 -3.55 11.22 -2.71
C PHE A 42 -4.66 11.42 -1.67
N SER A 43 -5.84 11.75 -2.18
CA SER A 43 -7.06 11.87 -1.38
C SER A 43 -8.09 10.92 -1.96
N HIS A 44 -8.88 10.29 -1.09
CA HIS A 44 -9.91 9.35 -1.51
C HIS A 44 -11.17 9.52 -0.66
N CYS A 45 -12.32 9.36 -1.30
CA CYS A 45 -13.61 9.27 -0.65
C CYS A 45 -14.30 8.05 -1.23
N LEU A 46 -14.31 6.94 -0.50
CA LEU A 46 -14.97 5.71 -0.92
C LEU A 46 -16.43 5.75 -0.49
N THR A 47 -17.31 5.21 -1.33
CA THR A 47 -18.72 5.00 -0.98
C THR A 47 -18.96 3.53 -0.65
N GLY A 48 -19.70 3.27 0.44
CA GLY A 48 -19.99 1.90 0.90
C GLY A 48 -21.27 1.28 0.33
N GLU A 49 -22.07 2.05 -0.42
CA GLU A 49 -23.27 1.52 -1.07
C GLU A 49 -22.89 0.68 -2.29
N GLY A 50 -23.51 -0.50 -2.42
CA GLY A 50 -23.24 -1.47 -3.50
C GLY A 50 -23.53 -1.00 -4.93
N PHE A 51 -23.83 0.29 -5.12
CA PHE A 51 -24.01 0.96 -6.40
C PHE A 51 -22.73 1.61 -6.94
N GLY A 52 -21.60 1.44 -6.24
CA GLY A 52 -20.34 2.05 -6.62
C GLY A 52 -20.32 3.56 -6.33
N GLY A 53 -19.35 4.25 -6.92
CA GLY A 53 -19.10 5.67 -6.68
C GLY A 53 -17.97 5.92 -5.67
N GLY A 54 -17.79 7.19 -5.35
CA GLY A 54 -16.61 7.70 -4.66
C GLY A 54 -15.59 8.31 -5.62
N VAL A 55 -14.58 8.97 -5.07
CA VAL A 55 -13.55 9.69 -5.84
C VAL A 55 -12.16 9.34 -5.33
N LEU A 56 -11.22 9.20 -6.27
CA LEU A 56 -9.79 9.09 -6.00
C LEU A 56 -9.10 10.23 -6.73
N LEU A 57 -8.38 11.06 -5.99
CA LEU A 57 -7.65 12.21 -6.51
C LEU A 57 -6.16 12.04 -6.22
N PHE A 58 -5.34 12.21 -7.25
CA PHE A 58 -3.89 12.31 -7.11
C PHE A 58 -3.54 13.76 -6.77
N GLY A 59 -3.00 13.97 -5.58
CA GLY A 59 -2.81 15.29 -4.99
C GLY A 59 -3.47 15.45 -3.62
N GLU A 60 -3.37 16.67 -3.11
CA GLU A 60 -3.93 17.07 -1.83
C GLU A 60 -5.23 17.85 -2.04
N ILE A 61 -6.24 17.56 -1.22
CA ILE A 61 -7.47 18.33 -1.16
C ILE A 61 -7.46 19.12 0.15
N LEU A 62 -7.71 20.42 0.06
CA LEU A 62 -7.87 21.29 1.23
C LEU A 62 -9.37 21.33 1.59
N VAL A 63 -9.77 20.51 2.55
CA VAL A 63 -11.13 20.52 3.12
C VAL A 63 -11.06 21.13 4.53
N PRO A 64 -11.99 22.03 4.91
CA PRO A 64 -12.08 22.49 6.29
C PRO A 64 -12.28 21.29 7.25
N ASP A 65 -11.71 21.38 8.44
CA ASP A 65 -11.89 20.42 9.54
C ASP A 65 -11.30 19.01 9.33
N LEU A 66 -10.33 18.85 8.42
CA LEU A 66 -9.54 17.61 8.33
C LEU A 66 -8.65 17.43 9.57
N ILE A 67 -8.87 16.32 10.28
CA ILE A 67 -8.03 15.92 11.42
C ILE A 67 -6.91 15.01 10.91
N TYR A 68 -5.67 15.41 11.15
CA TYR A 68 -4.49 14.69 10.69
C TYR A 68 -3.84 13.88 11.81
N THR A 69 -3.33 12.71 11.46
CA THR A 69 -2.46 11.90 12.30
C THR A 69 -1.20 11.52 11.53
N PRO A 70 -0.01 11.46 12.16
CA PRO A 70 1.22 11.07 11.47
C PRO A 70 1.13 9.67 10.86
N LEU A 71 1.50 9.54 9.59
CA LEU A 71 1.70 8.25 8.95
C LEU A 71 2.99 7.63 9.47
N VAL A 72 2.88 6.54 10.23
CA VAL A 72 4.03 5.82 10.76
C VAL A 72 4.67 4.98 9.65
N PRO A 73 5.95 5.20 9.29
CA PRO A 73 6.61 4.38 8.29
C PRO A 73 6.61 2.92 8.72
N SER A 74 6.10 2.04 7.86
CA SER A 74 6.25 0.61 8.06
C SER A 74 7.74 0.28 7.91
N ARG A 75 8.38 -0.13 9.01
CA ARG A 75 9.68 -0.78 8.92
C ARG A 75 9.44 -2.09 8.18
N CYS A 76 10.10 -2.27 7.04
CA CYS A 76 10.17 -3.58 6.43
C CYS A 76 10.99 -4.46 7.39
N MET A 77 10.33 -5.10 8.35
CA MET A 77 10.90 -6.21 9.09
C MET A 77 11.03 -7.34 8.09
N MET A 78 12.16 -7.36 7.40
CA MET A 78 12.63 -8.54 6.71
C MET A 78 12.83 -9.56 7.80
N MET A 79 12.02 -10.60 7.83
CA MET A 79 12.15 -11.67 8.82
C MET A 79 12.94 -12.78 8.14
N SER A 80 14.14 -13.11 8.63
CA SER A 80 14.81 -14.36 8.24
C SER A 80 14.19 -15.47 9.07
N SER A 81 13.68 -16.51 8.41
CA SER A 81 13.38 -17.78 9.08
C SER A 81 14.62 -18.67 9.03
N GLN A 82 15.31 -18.85 10.15
CA GLN A 82 16.39 -19.82 10.26
C GLN A 82 15.84 -21.12 10.83
N MET A 83 16.21 -22.24 10.22
CA MET A 83 16.01 -23.58 10.77
C MET A 83 17.20 -23.84 11.69
N GLU A 84 17.01 -23.82 13.01
CA GLU A 84 18.05 -24.19 13.97
C GLU A 84 18.04 -25.72 14.11
N ASP A 85 19.21 -26.37 14.01
CA ASP A 85 19.35 -27.82 14.24
C ASP A 85 19.17 -28.13 15.74
N GLY A 86 17.91 -28.24 16.18
CA GLY A 86 17.53 -28.58 17.55
C GLY A 86 16.01 -28.75 17.71
N PRO A 87 15.48 -29.04 18.91
CA PRO A 87 14.03 -29.16 19.12
C PRO A 87 13.26 -27.83 18.95
N GLY A 88 13.95 -26.74 18.62
CA GLY A 88 13.38 -25.44 18.26
C GLY A 88 13.14 -25.36 16.76
N GLY A 89 11.88 -25.17 16.36
CA GLY A 89 11.50 -24.98 14.96
C GLY A 89 11.99 -23.65 14.37
N PHE A 90 11.31 -23.17 13.32
CA PHE A 90 11.66 -21.93 12.63
C PHE A 90 11.78 -20.74 13.59
N VAL A 91 12.98 -20.16 13.68
CA VAL A 91 13.24 -18.90 14.39
C VAL A 91 13.09 -17.75 13.40
N PHE A 92 12.30 -16.74 13.77
CA PHE A 92 12.02 -15.57 12.95
C PHE A 92 12.83 -14.38 13.47
N ASP A 93 13.94 -14.07 12.83
CA ASP A 93 14.83 -12.98 13.22
C ASP A 93 14.61 -11.73 12.35
N PRO A 94 14.62 -10.52 12.95
CA PRO A 94 14.61 -9.30 12.19
C PRO A 94 15.96 -9.13 11.47
N ILE A 95 15.95 -9.21 10.14
CA ILE A 95 17.07 -8.81 9.30
C ILE A 95 17.21 -7.30 9.42
N ALA A 96 18.20 -6.86 10.20
CA ALA A 96 18.61 -5.47 10.27
C ALA A 96 19.19 -5.03 8.91
N ASN A 97 18.87 -3.81 8.50
CA ASN A 97 19.42 -3.17 7.31
C ASN A 97 20.90 -2.83 7.47
#